data_AF-A0A5N3V1S3-F1
#
_entry.id   AF-A0A5N3V1S3-F1
#
_cell.length_a   1.000
_cell.length_b   1.000
_cell.length_c   1.000
_cell.angle_alpha   90.00
_cell.angle_beta   90.00
_cell.angle_gamma   90.00
#
_symmetry.space_group_name_H-M   'P 1'
#
loop_
_entity.id
_entity.type
_entity.pdbx_description
1 polymer ?
#
loop_
_entity_poly.entity_id
_entity_poly.type
_entity_poly.pdbx_seq_one_letter_code
_entity_poly.pdbx_strand_id
1 'polypeptide(L)'
;YLHVLTTNNTVINFYENRDFKQHHYLPYYYSIRGILKDGFTYHLGSALANLSPCSIPHRIYRQAQSLLCSFLPWSSISPKGGIEYSRTM
;
A
#
# COMPACT_ATOMS: atom_id res chain seq x y z
N TYR A 1 -0.32 -1.81 -3.49
CA TYR A 1 -1.40 -2.81 -3.53
C TYR A 1 -2.41 -2.36 -4.55
N LEU A 2 -2.90 -3.26 -5.39
CA LEU A 2 -3.93 -2.98 -6.40
C LEU A 2 -4.98 -4.09 -6.39
N HIS A 3 -6.18 -3.78 -6.83
CA HIS A 3 -7.30 -4.72 -6.89
C HIS A 3 -7.70 -4.94 -8.36
N VAL A 4 -7.93 -6.19 -8.73
CA VAL A 4 -8.30 -6.60 -10.09
C VAL A 4 -9.51 -7.52 -10.01
N LEU A 5 -10.43 -7.44 -10.97
CA LEU A 5 -11.49 -8.43 -11.09
C LEU A 5 -10.92 -9.82 -11.41
N THR A 6 -11.44 -10.85 -10.74
CA THR A 6 -11.05 -12.24 -11.01
C THR A 6 -11.35 -12.69 -12.44
N THR A 7 -12.32 -12.05 -13.11
CA THR A 7 -12.71 -12.37 -14.48
C THR A 7 -11.85 -11.69 -15.55
N ASN A 8 -10.94 -10.77 -15.18
CA ASN A 8 -10.15 -10.00 -16.13
C ASN A 8 -8.78 -10.64 -16.36
N ASN A 9 -8.76 -11.71 -17.15
CA ASN A 9 -7.54 -12.48 -17.45
C ASN A 9 -6.43 -11.64 -18.12
N THR A 10 -6.79 -10.64 -18.92
CA THR A 10 -5.81 -9.75 -19.58
C THR A 10 -5.00 -8.97 -18.54
N VAL A 11 -5.69 -8.43 -17.53
CA VAL A 11 -5.06 -7.64 -16.47
C VAL A 11 -4.31 -8.54 -15.49
N ILE A 12 -4.84 -9.73 -15.19
CA ILE A 12 -4.16 -10.75 -14.38
C ILE A 12 -2.81 -11.11 -15.02
N ASN A 13 -2.81 -11.53 -16.28
CA ASN A 13 -1.59 -11.90 -16.99
C ASN A 13 -0.60 -10.73 -17.11
N PHE A 14 -1.09 -9.51 -17.30
CA PHE A 14 -0.26 -8.30 -17.35
C PHE A 14 0.49 -8.03 -16.02
N TYR A 15 -0.14 -8.29 -14.88
CA TYR A 15 0.47 -8.10 -13.57
C TYR A 15 1.37 -9.27 -13.17
N GLU A 16 0.96 -10.51 -13.46
CA GLU A 16 1.78 -11.70 -13.21
C GLU A 16 3.11 -11.67 -13.98
N ASN A 17 3.10 -11.18 -15.22
CA ASN A 17 4.31 -10.99 -16.02
C ASN A 17 5.25 -9.86 -15.52
N ARG A 18 4.83 -9.07 -14.52
CA ARG A 18 5.61 -7.97 -13.92
C ARG A 18 6.00 -8.25 -12.47
N ASP A 19 6.06 -9.53 -12.09
CA ASP A 19 6.41 -9.97 -10.73
C ASP A 19 5.42 -9.50 -9.65
N PHE A 20 4.20 -9.08 -10.03
CA PHE A 20 3.16 -8.88 -9.04
C PHE A 20 2.66 -10.23 -8.57
N LYS A 21 2.66 -10.42 -7.26
CA LYS A 21 2.12 -11.63 -6.65
C LYS A 21 0.68 -11.39 -6.21
N GLN A 22 -0.16 -12.39 -6.44
CA GLN A 22 -1.50 -12.41 -5.88
C GLN A 22 -1.38 -12.56 -4.36
N HIS A 23 -1.99 -11.64 -3.63
CA HIS A 23 -1.98 -11.61 -2.18
C HIS A 23 -3.25 -12.27 -1.62
N HIS A 24 -4.43 -11.73 -1.95
CA HIS A 24 -5.69 -12.13 -1.32
C HIS A 24 -6.85 -12.20 -2.33
N TYR A 25 -7.74 -13.18 -2.13
CA TYR A 25 -9.03 -13.25 -2.80
C TYR A 25 -10.09 -12.49 -1.99
N LEU A 26 -10.89 -11.68 -2.67
CA LEU A 26 -11.92 -10.82 -2.10
C LEU A 26 -13.28 -11.18 -2.72
N PRO A 27 -14.12 -11.98 -2.03
CA PRO A 27 -15.44 -12.31 -2.53
C PRO A 27 -16.33 -11.07 -2.56
N TYR A 28 -17.11 -10.89 -3.63
CA TYR A 28 -18.08 -9.81 -3.80
C TYR A 28 -17.55 -8.37 -3.62
N TYR A 29 -16.26 -8.15 -3.89
CA TYR A 29 -15.61 -6.86 -3.69
C TYR A 29 -16.07 -5.75 -4.67
N TYR A 30 -16.49 -6.13 -5.88
CA TYR A 30 -16.96 -5.19 -6.89
C TYR A 30 -18.46 -5.34 -7.12
N SER A 31 -19.15 -4.22 -7.38
CA SER A 31 -20.51 -4.21 -7.91
C SER A 31 -20.48 -3.59 -9.31
N ILE A 32 -20.70 -4.42 -10.33
CA ILE A 32 -20.78 -3.95 -11.72
C ILE A 32 -22.21 -4.12 -12.18
N ARG A 33 -22.90 -3.00 -12.40
CA ARG A 33 -24.32 -2.97 -12.82
C ARG A 33 -25.23 -3.74 -11.85
N GLY A 34 -24.96 -3.63 -10.54
CA GLY A 34 -25.71 -4.34 -9.49
C GLY A 34 -25.36 -5.81 -9.32
N ILE A 35 -24.45 -6.36 -10.13
CA ILE A 35 -23.96 -7.73 -10.00
C ILE A 35 -22.68 -7.71 -9.17
N LEU A 36 -22.69 -8.45 -8.07
CA LEU A 36 -21.51 -8.65 -7.25
C LEU A 36 -20.48 -9.52 -7.98
N LYS A 37 -19.23 -9.08 -7.95
CA LYS A 37 -18.08 -9.70 -8.61
C LYS A 37 -16.92 -9.78 -7.64
N ASP A 38 -16.13 -10.84 -7.78
CA ASP A 38 -14.98 -11.07 -6.93
C ASP A 38 -13.76 -10.29 -7.44
N GLY A 39 -12.84 -10.02 -6.52
CA GLY A 39 -11.56 -9.38 -6.82
C GLY A 39 -10.37 -10.17 -6.28
N PHE A 40 -9.23 -9.97 -6.91
CA PHE A 40 -7.92 -10.32 -6.37
C PHE A 40 -7.18 -9.05 -5.96
N THR A 41 -6.44 -9.15 -4.87
CA THR A 41 -5.47 -8.13 -4.47
C THR A 41 -4.10 -8.56 -4.96
N TYR A 42 -3.44 -7.71 -5.75
CA TYR A 42 -2.05 -7.90 -6.16
C TYR A 42 -1.13 -6.92 -5.42
N HIS A 43 0.08 -7.38 -5.13
CA HIS A 43 1.13 -6.54 -4.58
C HIS A 43 2.44 -6.72 -5.36
N LEU A 44 3.23 -5.65 -5.43
CA LEU A 44 4.59 -5.76 -5.93
C LEU A 44 5.48 -6.07 -4.73
N GLY A 45 5.89 -7.32 -4.61
CA GLY A 45 6.81 -7.73 -3.57
C GLY A 45 8.21 -7.27 -3.91
N SER A 46 8.64 -6.10 -3.42
CA SER A 46 10.09 -5.83 -3.35
C SER A 46 10.72 -6.80 -2.35
N ALA A 47 12.01 -7.14 -2.50
CA ALA A 47 12.69 -8.02 -1.54
C ALA A 47 12.58 -7.51 -0.08
N LEU A 48 12.38 -6.20 0.08
CA LEU A 48 12.14 -5.52 1.36
C LEU A 48 10.69 -5.62 1.85
N ALA A 49 9.70 -5.89 0.99
CA ALA A 49 8.30 -6.04 1.38
C ALA A 49 7.99 -7.39 2.07
N ASN A 50 8.85 -8.39 1.89
CA ASN A 50 8.81 -9.64 2.68
C ASN A 50 9.40 -9.45 4.09
N LEU A 51 10.11 -8.34 4.34
CA LEU A 51 10.44 -7.97 5.70
C LEU A 51 9.16 -7.41 6.33
N SER A 52 8.58 -8.18 7.24
CA SER A 52 7.56 -7.65 8.15
C SER A 52 8.04 -6.28 8.68
N PRO A 53 7.18 -5.25 8.73
CA PRO A 53 7.53 -3.95 9.33
C PRO A 53 7.97 -4.03 10.81
N CYS A 54 7.93 -5.23 11.41
CA CYS A 54 8.13 -5.47 12.82
C CYS A 54 9.42 -6.24 13.13
N SER A 55 10.57 -5.81 12.60
CA SER A 55 11.89 -6.21 13.15
C SER A 55 12.93 -5.10 13.19
N ILE A 56 12.59 -3.87 12.78
CA ILE A 56 13.41 -2.70 13.10
C ILE A 56 12.61 -1.94 14.16
N PRO A 57 13.00 -2.01 15.45
CA PRO A 57 12.26 -1.34 16.50
C PRO A 57 12.10 0.12 16.11
N HIS A 58 10.87 0.60 16.09
CA HIS A 58 10.47 1.98 15.79
C HIS A 58 11.37 3.02 16.47
N ARG A 59 11.98 2.65 17.61
CA ARG A 59 13.02 3.39 18.33
C ARG A 59 14.27 3.70 17.50
N ILE A 60 14.83 2.74 16.75
CA ILE A 60 16.02 2.96 15.92
C ILE A 60 15.69 3.90 14.77
N TYR A 61 14.52 3.75 14.14
CA TYR A 61 14.06 4.66 13.09
C TYR A 61 13.91 6.09 13.62
N ARG A 62 13.26 6.27 14.78
CA ARG A 62 13.12 7.60 15.41
C ARG A 62 14.46 8.21 15.80
N GLN A 63 15.39 7.42 16.33
CA GLN A 63 16.71 7.92 16.72
C GLN A 63 17.57 8.29 15.51
N ALA A 64 17.58 7.46 14.46
CA ALA A 64 18.27 7.78 13.22
C ALA A 64 17.66 9.03 12.56
N GLN A 65 16.34 9.16 12.55
CA GLN A 65 15.66 10.35 12.05
C GLN A 65 16.01 11.60 12.86
N SER A 66 16.02 11.53 14.20
CA SER A 66 16.39 12.70 15.02
C SER A 66 17.85 13.12 14.81
N LEU A 67 18.75 12.15 14.64
CA LEU A 67 20.17 12.43 14.36
C LEU A 67 20.34 13.03 12.96
N LEU A 68 19.71 12.46 11.94
CA LEU A 68 19.73 13.02 10.58
C LEU A 68 19.14 14.43 10.52
N CYS A 69 18.07 14.70 11.25
CA CYS A 69 17.48 16.05 11.36
C CYS A 69 18.38 17.04 12.12
N SER A 70 19.31 16.58 12.97
CA SER A 70 20.30 17.45 13.60
C SER A 70 21.50 17.77 12.70
N PHE A 71 21.82 16.91 11.73
CA PHE A 71 22.92 17.13 10.78
C PHE A 71 22.49 17.89 9.52
N LEU A 72 21.20 17.92 9.21
CA LEU A 72 20.64 18.66 8.07
C LEU A 72 19.90 19.91 8.56
N PRO A 73 20.14 21.10 7.99
CA PRO A 73 19.46 22.34 8.38
C PRO A 73 18.04 22.37 7.79
N TRP A 74 17.16 21.48 8.23
CA TRP A 74 15.80 21.36 7.70
C TRP A 74 14.74 21.88 8.68
N SER A 75 14.94 23.08 9.21
CA SER A 75 14.03 23.75 10.14
C SER A 75 12.95 24.60 9.44
N SER A 76 12.35 24.14 8.33
CA SER A 76 11.38 24.98 7.60
C SER A 76 10.17 24.29 6.97
N ILE A 77 9.92 22.99 7.18
CA ILE A 77 8.66 22.37 6.75
C ILE A 77 7.82 21.98 7.97
N SER A 78 7.13 22.99 8.50
CA SER A 78 5.96 22.84 9.35
C SER A 78 4.91 21.98 8.63
N PRO A 79 4.25 21.00 9.29
CA PRO A 79 3.14 20.28 8.69
C PRO A 79 1.93 21.21 8.62
N LYS A 80 1.82 21.99 7.54
CA LYS A 80 0.57 22.63 7.15
C LYS A 80 -0.29 21.59 6.44
N GLY A 81 -1.48 21.36 6.98
CA GLY A 81 -2.60 20.74 6.26
C GLY A 81 -2.99 19.37 6.81
N GLY A 82 -3.78 19.39 7.89
CA GLY A 82 -4.66 18.27 8.20
C GLY A 82 -5.60 18.05 7.01
N ILE A 83 -5.47 16.90 6.37
CA ILE A 83 -6.48 16.42 5.42
C ILE A 83 -7.53 15.70 6.27
N GLU A 84 -8.53 16.47 6.67
CA GLU A 84 -9.77 16.01 7.28
C GLU A 84 -10.51 15.14 6.26
N TYR A 85 -10.45 13.81 6.44
CA TYR A 85 -11.33 12.90 5.73
C TYR A 85 -12.71 13.00 6.38
N SER A 86 -13.61 13.74 5.74
CA SER A 86 -15.02 13.83 6.08
C SER A 86 -15.64 12.42 6.06
N ARG A 87 -15.99 11.91 7.25
CA ARG A 87 -16.92 10.80 7.43
C ARG A 87 -18.30 11.27 6.98
N THR A 88 -18.76 10.83 5.82
CA THR A 88 -20.20 10.83 5.51
C THR A 88 -20.83 9.61 6.18
N MET A 89 -21.96 9.87 6.85
CA MET A 89 -22.84 8.91 7.55
C MET A 89 -23.21 7.69 6.71
#